data_AF-A0A2M7TQW0-F1
#
_entry.id   AF-A0A2M7TQW0-F1
#
_cell.length_a   1.000
_cell.length_b   1.000
_cell.length_c   1.000
_cell.angle_alpha   90.00
_cell.angle_beta   90.00
_cell.angle_gamma   90.00
#
_symmetry.space_group_name_H-M   'P 1'
#
loop_
_entity.id
_entity.type
_entity.pdbx_description
1 polymer ?
#
loop_
_entity_poly.entity_id
_entity_poly.type
_entity_poly.pdbx_seq_one_letter_code
_entity_poly.pdbx_strand_id
1 'polypeptide(L)'
;MFLGQLANIQVKQKTLFRFCFGIVLIGYFVSTLAIYPDYLAYFNEAVGGPDNGYKYLVDSNLDWGQDLRGLSLWLEKYGFKYTEDVYVRYYGRAELEHYIPYAKSVPTDKEIEENGVPSGVVAISITNLLSKKREYSWLLRYKPIDKIGYSIWVYYF
;
A
#
# COMPACT_ATOMS: atom_id res chain seq x y z
N MET A 1 34.50 2.30 49.26
CA MET A 1 34.64 2.69 47.83
C MET A 1 33.68 1.94 46.88
N PHE A 2 33.08 0.80 47.26
CA PHE A 2 32.19 -0.01 46.39
C PHE A 2 30.74 0.50 46.21
N LEU A 3 30.14 1.14 47.23
CA LEU A 3 28.74 1.61 47.17
C LEU A 3 28.50 2.70 46.10
N GLY A 4 29.49 3.56 45.86
CA GLY A 4 29.40 4.61 44.84
C GLY A 4 29.39 4.07 43.41
N GLN A 5 30.04 2.93 43.15
CA GLN A 5 30.06 2.31 41.82
C GLN A 5 28.72 1.66 41.47
N LEU A 6 28.08 0.97 42.41
CA LEU A 6 26.76 0.36 42.21
C LEU A 6 25.67 1.41 41.97
N ALA A 7 25.64 2.49 42.76
CA ALA A 7 24.70 3.60 42.56
C ALA A 7 24.88 4.27 41.19
N ASN A 8 26.14 4.49 40.76
CA ASN A 8 26.45 5.12 39.48
C ASN A 8 26.10 4.22 38.28
N ILE A 9 26.28 2.89 38.40
CA ILE A 9 25.83 1.91 37.40
C ILE A 9 24.30 1.93 37.27
N GLN A 10 23.57 1.91 38.39
CA GLN A 10 22.10 1.97 38.38
C GLN A 10 21.56 3.27 37.79
N VAL A 11 22.18 4.42 38.09
CA VAL A 11 21.78 5.72 37.54
C VAL A 11 22.07 5.80 36.03
N LYS A 12 23.23 5.33 35.56
CA LYS A 12 23.55 5.25 34.13
C LYS A 12 22.59 4.32 33.38
N GLN A 13 22.26 3.16 33.96
CA GLN A 13 21.27 2.25 33.37
C GLN A 13 19.88 2.86 33.29
N LYS A 14 19.41 3.57 34.33
CA LYS A 14 18.11 4.28 34.30
C LYS A 14 18.09 5.41 33.26
N THR A 15 19.20 6.14 33.11
CA THR A 15 19.31 7.24 32.14
C THR A 15 19.35 6.70 30.71
N LEU A 16 20.13 5.66 30.46
CA LEU A 16 20.16 4.97 29.17
C LEU A 16 18.79 4.37 28.83
N PHE A 17 18.14 3.72 29.79
CA PHE A 17 16.79 3.18 29.61
C PHE A 17 15.79 4.28 29.22
N ARG A 18 15.77 5.41 29.94
CA ARG A 18 14.89 6.56 29.60
C ARG A 18 15.16 7.10 28.21
N PHE A 19 16.43 7.18 27.81
CA PHE A 19 16.82 7.64 26.48
C PHE A 19 16.36 6.67 25.39
N CYS A 20 16.63 5.37 25.54
CA CYS A 20 16.16 4.35 24.61
C CYS A 20 14.63 4.31 24.54
N PHE A 21 13.94 4.42 25.68
CA PHE A 21 12.49 4.48 25.73
C PHE A 21 11.94 5.71 25.01
N GLY A 22 12.57 6.88 25.20
CA GLY A 22 12.23 8.10 24.47
C GLY A 22 12.40 7.94 22.96
N ILE A 23 13.50 7.32 22.50
CA ILE A 23 13.71 7.02 21.08
C ILE A 23 12.62 6.11 20.53
N VAL A 24 12.27 5.04 21.25
CA VAL A 24 11.21 4.10 20.81
C VAL A 24 9.86 4.81 20.72
N LEU A 25 9.52 5.66 21.69
CA LEU A 25 8.26 6.43 21.65
C LEU A 25 8.22 7.43 20.50
N ILE A 26 9.30 8.16 20.26
CA ILE A 26 9.39 9.09 19.12
C ILE A 26 9.32 8.31 17.81
N GLY A 27 10.03 7.19 17.70
CA GLY A 27 9.96 6.30 16.54
C GLY A 27 8.53 5.84 16.27
N TYR A 28 7.86 5.28 17.28
CA TYR A 28 6.46 4.85 17.16
C TYR A 28 5.52 5.99 16.72
N PHE A 29 5.69 7.18 17.29
CA PHE A 29 4.87 8.33 16.93
C PHE A 29 5.11 8.78 15.48
N VAL A 30 6.37 8.86 15.06
CA VAL A 30 6.74 9.20 13.69
C VAL A 30 6.22 8.16 12.70
N SER A 31 6.41 6.86 12.97
CA SER A 31 5.91 5.78 12.13
C SER A 31 4.39 5.81 12.00
N THR A 32 3.68 6.09 13.10
CA THR A 32 2.21 6.22 13.11
C THR A 32 1.74 7.39 12.23
N LEU A 33 2.39 8.54 12.35
CA LEU A 33 2.05 9.71 11.52
C LEU A 33 2.43 9.50 10.05
N ALA A 34 3.54 8.82 9.77
CA ALA A 34 4.02 8.58 8.41
C ALA A 34 3.10 7.65 7.61
N ILE A 35 2.40 6.73 8.27
CA ILE A 35 1.51 5.78 7.61
C ILE A 35 0.05 6.22 7.58
N TYR A 36 -0.33 7.32 8.24
CA TYR A 36 -1.69 7.83 8.20
C TYR A 36 -2.07 8.25 6.76
N PRO A 37 -3.27 7.89 6.24
CA PRO A 37 -4.35 7.11 6.87
C PRO A 37 -4.29 5.59 6.62
N ASP A 38 -3.28 5.10 5.90
CA ASP A 38 -3.16 3.75 5.33
C ASP A 38 -2.58 2.72 6.31
N TYR A 39 -3.08 2.70 7.55
CA TYR A 39 -2.53 1.88 8.63
C TYR A 39 -2.44 0.38 8.33
N LEU A 40 -3.34 -0.15 7.49
CA LEU A 40 -3.33 -1.56 7.08
C LEU A 40 -2.08 -1.93 6.27
N ALA A 41 -1.47 -0.94 5.60
CA ALA A 41 -0.24 -1.13 4.83
C ALA A 41 1.02 -1.01 5.69
N TYR A 42 0.93 -0.82 7.01
CA TYR A 42 2.12 -0.65 7.83
C TYR A 42 3.04 -1.88 7.79
N PHE A 43 4.29 -1.65 7.43
CA PHE A 43 5.40 -2.57 7.63
C PHE A 43 6.57 -1.81 8.23
N ASN A 44 7.34 -2.49 9.09
CA ASN A 44 8.52 -1.88 9.73
C ASN A 44 9.50 -1.33 8.69
N GLU A 45 10.16 -0.23 9.03
CA GLU A 45 11.12 0.45 8.16
C GLU A 45 12.31 -0.44 7.80
N ALA A 46 12.65 -1.40 8.67
CA ALA A 46 13.71 -2.39 8.43
C ALA A 46 13.46 -3.28 7.21
N VAL A 47 12.20 -3.46 6.78
CA VAL A 47 11.85 -4.20 5.55
C VAL A 47 11.57 -3.27 4.38
N GLY A 48 11.87 -1.97 4.52
CA GLY A 48 11.64 -0.96 3.50
C GLY A 48 10.23 -0.35 3.55
N GLY A 49 9.53 -0.48 4.67
CA GLY A 49 8.24 0.20 4.89
C GLY A 49 7.07 -0.36 4.06
N PRO A 50 5.93 0.37 4.03
CA PRO A 50 4.72 -0.05 3.30
C PRO A 50 4.99 -0.29 1.80
N ASP A 51 5.94 0.44 1.22
CA ASP A 51 6.33 0.30 -0.18
C ASP A 51 6.95 -1.06 -0.54
N ASN A 52 7.47 -1.80 0.43
CA ASN A 52 8.10 -3.10 0.24
C ASN A 52 7.36 -4.23 0.97
N GLY A 53 6.36 -3.90 1.79
CA GLY A 53 5.58 -4.86 2.57
C GLY A 53 4.96 -5.97 1.74
N TYR A 54 4.49 -5.62 0.53
CA TYR A 54 3.86 -6.54 -0.40
C TYR A 54 4.76 -7.73 -0.83
N LYS A 55 6.08 -7.61 -0.65
CA LYS A 55 7.04 -8.68 -0.94
C LYS A 55 7.04 -9.78 0.12
N TYR A 56 6.52 -9.47 1.31
CA TYR A 56 6.51 -10.36 2.47
C TYR A 56 5.12 -10.92 2.74
N LEU A 57 4.08 -10.09 2.62
CA LEU A 57 2.71 -10.48 2.88
C LEU A 57 1.72 -9.65 2.05
N VAL A 58 0.87 -10.33 1.28
CA VAL A 58 -0.25 -9.76 0.52
C VAL A 58 -1.46 -10.68 0.64
N ASP A 59 -2.47 -10.28 1.41
CA ASP A 59 -3.75 -10.96 1.46
C ASP A 59 -4.89 -9.98 1.79
N SER A 60 -5.89 -10.45 2.54
CA SER A 60 -6.97 -9.62 3.06
C SER A 60 -6.46 -8.56 4.04
N ASN A 61 -5.31 -8.72 4.66
CA ASN A 61 -4.73 -7.76 5.59
C ASN A 61 -4.44 -6.38 4.97
N LEU A 62 -4.35 -6.29 3.64
CA LEU A 62 -3.92 -5.08 2.94
C LEU A 62 -5.10 -4.26 2.38
N ASP A 63 -6.18 -4.91 1.93
CA ASP A 63 -7.32 -4.19 1.32
C ASP A 63 -8.64 -4.97 1.42
N TRP A 64 -9.65 -4.32 2.01
CA TRP A 64 -11.05 -4.79 2.03
C TRP A 64 -11.99 -3.93 1.16
N GLY A 65 -11.45 -2.90 0.51
CA GLY A 65 -12.15 -1.94 -0.33
C GLY A 65 -12.07 -0.50 0.17
N GLN A 66 -11.33 -0.23 1.26
CA GLN A 66 -11.20 1.13 1.80
C GLN A 66 -10.49 2.08 0.84
N ASP A 67 -9.57 1.55 0.03
CA ASP A 67 -8.76 2.35 -0.90
C ASP A 67 -9.50 2.71 -2.20
N LEU A 68 -10.69 2.14 -2.43
CA LEU A 68 -11.56 2.53 -3.55
C LEU A 68 -11.99 3.99 -3.45
N ARG A 69 -12.21 4.51 -2.24
CA ARG A 69 -12.49 5.94 -2.04
C ARG A 69 -11.29 6.78 -2.46
N GLY A 70 -10.09 6.38 -2.05
CA GLY A 70 -8.83 7.03 -2.44
C GLY A 70 -8.65 7.03 -3.96
N LEU A 71 -8.95 5.91 -4.61
CA LEU A 71 -8.87 5.76 -6.06
C LEU A 71 -9.89 6.66 -6.78
N SER A 72 -11.13 6.71 -6.31
CA SER A 72 -12.17 7.58 -6.88
C SER A 72 -11.77 9.07 -6.81
N LEU A 73 -11.23 9.51 -5.66
CA LEU A 73 -10.71 10.86 -5.49
C LEU A 73 -9.49 11.13 -6.38
N TRP A 74 -8.62 10.14 -6.54
CA TRP A 74 -7.45 10.24 -7.42
C TRP A 74 -7.86 10.42 -8.89
N LEU A 75 -8.81 9.61 -9.37
CA LEU A 75 -9.35 9.70 -10.73
C LEU A 75 -9.99 11.07 -11.01
N GLU A 76 -10.70 11.62 -10.02
CA GLU A 76 -11.26 12.97 -10.10
C GLU A 76 -10.17 14.04 -10.14
N LYS A 77 -9.21 13.97 -9.22
CA LYS A 77 -8.11 14.94 -9.10
C LYS A 77 -7.28 15.06 -10.37
N TYR A 78 -7.01 13.94 -11.04
CA TYR A 78 -6.22 13.91 -12.27
C TYR A 78 -7.07 14.00 -13.54
N GLY A 79 -8.39 14.16 -13.42
CA GLY A 79 -9.28 14.40 -14.55
C GLY A 79 -9.47 13.18 -15.44
N PHE A 80 -9.40 11.96 -14.89
CA PHE A 80 -9.69 10.69 -15.56
C PHE A 80 -11.15 10.23 -15.38
N LYS A 81 -11.83 10.80 -14.40
CA LYS A 81 -13.25 10.54 -14.12
C LYS A 81 -14.12 10.97 -15.31
N TYR A 82 -14.77 9.99 -15.96
CA TYR A 82 -15.64 10.14 -17.15
C TYR A 82 -14.97 10.63 -18.44
N THR A 83 -13.65 10.77 -18.45
CA THR A 83 -12.86 11.26 -19.60
C THR A 83 -11.99 10.17 -20.20
N GLU A 84 -11.62 9.17 -19.40
CA GLU A 84 -10.83 8.02 -19.80
C GLU A 84 -11.59 6.72 -19.52
N ASP A 85 -11.19 5.66 -20.23
CA ASP A 85 -11.54 4.32 -19.82
C ASP A 85 -10.80 3.98 -18.52
N VAL A 86 -11.55 3.49 -17.52
CA VAL A 86 -11.00 3.11 -16.22
C VAL A 86 -11.28 1.65 -15.96
N TYR A 87 -10.23 0.87 -15.78
CA TYR A 87 -10.29 -0.56 -15.49
C TYR A 87 -9.89 -0.80 -14.05
N VAL A 88 -10.75 -1.46 -13.26
CA VAL A 88 -10.50 -1.68 -11.82
C VAL A 88 -10.65 -3.15 -11.46
N ARG A 89 -9.64 -3.69 -10.77
CA ARG A 89 -9.68 -5.01 -10.13
C ARG A 89 -9.13 -4.87 -8.73
N TYR A 90 -9.94 -5.13 -7.71
CA TYR A 90 -9.49 -5.03 -6.33
C TYR A 90 -9.91 -6.25 -5.52
N TYR A 91 -9.25 -6.48 -4.37
CA TYR A 91 -9.35 -7.75 -3.63
C TYR A 91 -10.56 -7.83 -2.70
N GLY A 92 -11.05 -6.67 -2.24
CA GLY A 92 -12.07 -6.58 -1.20
C GLY A 92 -13.49 -6.95 -1.63
N ARG A 93 -14.46 -6.61 -0.76
CA ARG A 93 -15.89 -6.91 -0.95
C ARG A 93 -16.78 -5.67 -0.99
N ALA A 94 -16.20 -4.48 -0.93
CA ALA A 94 -16.93 -3.24 -1.11
C ALA A 94 -17.65 -3.19 -2.48
N GLU A 95 -18.70 -2.38 -2.59
CA GLU A 95 -19.37 -2.22 -3.88
C GLU A 95 -18.52 -1.28 -4.75
N LEU A 96 -17.88 -1.81 -5.80
CA LEU A 96 -17.03 -1.01 -6.69
C LEU A 96 -17.86 0.10 -7.35
N GLU A 97 -19.08 -0.23 -7.74
CA GLU A 97 -20.03 0.65 -8.40
C GLU A 97 -20.44 1.84 -7.52
N HIS A 98 -20.37 1.70 -6.20
CA HIS A 98 -20.61 2.81 -5.27
C HIS A 98 -19.54 3.90 -5.40
N TYR A 99 -18.28 3.53 -5.70
CA TYR A 99 -17.15 4.46 -5.77
C TYR A 99 -16.80 4.88 -7.21
N ILE A 100 -16.90 3.93 -8.15
CA ILE A 100 -16.46 4.07 -9.53
C ILE A 100 -17.46 3.33 -10.45
N PRO A 101 -18.69 3.87 -10.64
CA PRO A 101 -19.78 3.18 -11.36
C PRO A 101 -19.52 2.95 -12.86
N TYR A 102 -18.48 3.56 -13.41
CA TYR A 102 -18.07 3.47 -14.80
C TYR A 102 -16.84 2.56 -15.00
N ALA A 103 -16.37 1.89 -13.95
CA ALA A 103 -15.22 0.99 -14.02
C ALA A 103 -15.52 -0.23 -14.91
N LYS A 104 -14.54 -0.61 -15.72
CA LYS A 104 -14.50 -1.85 -16.51
C LYS A 104 -13.62 -2.89 -15.80
N SER A 105 -13.76 -4.15 -16.19
CA SER A 105 -12.90 -5.24 -15.69
C SER A 105 -11.49 -5.13 -16.27
N VAL A 106 -10.46 -5.21 -15.43
CA VAL A 106 -9.06 -5.28 -15.89
C VAL A 106 -8.88 -6.50 -16.80
N PRO A 107 -8.32 -6.33 -18.02
CA PRO A 107 -8.09 -7.44 -18.93
C PRO A 107 -7.01 -8.39 -18.38
N THR A 108 -7.26 -9.67 -18.54
CA THR A 108 -6.32 -10.75 -18.24
C THR A 108 -5.22 -10.85 -19.28
N ASP A 109 -4.14 -11.56 -18.96
CA ASP A 109 -3.04 -11.83 -19.91
C ASP A 109 -3.54 -12.37 -21.25
N LYS A 110 -4.52 -13.29 -21.23
CA LYS A 110 -5.13 -13.85 -22.44
C LYS A 110 -5.84 -12.79 -23.28
N GLU A 111 -6.62 -11.92 -22.63
CA GLU A 111 -7.34 -10.85 -23.33
C GLU A 111 -6.38 -9.81 -23.91
N ILE A 112 -5.23 -9.57 -23.26
CA ILE A 112 -4.15 -8.71 -23.77
C ILE A 112 -3.48 -9.33 -25.00
N GLU A 113 -3.27 -10.65 -25.02
CA GLU A 113 -2.71 -11.33 -26.20
C GLU A 113 -3.65 -11.25 -27.40
N GLU A 114 -4.97 -11.34 -27.17
CA GLU A 114 -5.98 -11.30 -28.22
C GLU A 114 -6.30 -9.88 -28.72
N ASN A 115 -6.38 -8.91 -27.81
CA ASN A 115 -6.91 -7.56 -28.11
C ASN A 115 -5.88 -6.43 -27.97
N GLY A 116 -4.69 -6.71 -27.45
CA GLY A 116 -3.67 -5.72 -27.15
C GLY A 116 -3.88 -5.02 -25.79
N VAL A 117 -2.96 -4.10 -25.49
CA VAL A 117 -3.01 -3.28 -24.26
C VAL A 117 -4.14 -2.24 -24.39
N PRO A 118 -5.05 -2.13 -23.40
CA PRO A 118 -6.11 -1.12 -23.44
C PRO A 118 -5.49 0.29 -23.30
N SER A 119 -6.18 1.31 -23.79
CA SER A 119 -5.86 2.70 -23.47
C SER A 119 -6.64 3.15 -22.25
N GLY A 120 -6.05 4.04 -21.44
CA GLY A 120 -6.67 4.61 -20.25
C GLY A 120 -6.03 4.13 -18.95
N VAL A 121 -6.79 4.26 -17.86
CA VAL A 121 -6.30 3.98 -16.50
C VAL A 121 -6.57 2.53 -16.13
N VAL A 122 -5.54 1.82 -15.66
CA VAL A 122 -5.68 0.48 -15.09
C VAL A 122 -5.28 0.51 -13.62
N ALA A 123 -6.21 0.22 -12.72
CA ALA A 123 -6.01 0.16 -11.28
C ALA A 123 -6.23 -1.26 -10.77
N ILE A 124 -5.21 -1.87 -10.18
CA ILE A 124 -5.27 -3.24 -9.69
C ILE A 124 -4.73 -3.38 -8.27
N SER A 125 -5.42 -4.14 -7.42
CA SER A 125 -4.85 -4.49 -6.11
C SER A 125 -3.61 -5.36 -6.28
N ILE A 126 -2.58 -5.09 -5.49
CA ILE A 126 -1.33 -5.87 -5.51
C ILE A 126 -1.58 -7.34 -5.17
N THR A 127 -2.60 -7.64 -4.35
CA THR A 127 -3.04 -9.01 -4.03
C THR A 127 -3.59 -9.73 -5.26
N ASN A 128 -4.37 -9.06 -6.13
CA ASN A 128 -4.83 -9.66 -7.38
C ASN A 128 -3.69 -9.78 -8.40
N LEU A 129 -2.84 -8.75 -8.51
CA LEU A 129 -1.70 -8.71 -9.42
C LEU A 129 -0.71 -9.84 -9.14
N LEU A 130 -0.41 -10.12 -7.87
CA LEU A 130 0.52 -11.17 -7.44
C LEU A 130 -0.17 -12.51 -7.14
N SER A 131 -1.44 -12.67 -7.50
CA SER A 131 -2.17 -13.91 -7.25
C SER A 131 -1.47 -15.11 -7.91
N LYS A 132 -1.58 -16.30 -7.29
CA LYS A 132 -0.96 -17.53 -7.80
C LYS A 132 -1.38 -17.89 -9.23
N LYS A 133 -2.59 -17.49 -9.63
CA LYS A 133 -3.12 -17.72 -10.98
C LYS A 133 -2.41 -16.87 -12.04
N ARG A 134 -1.78 -15.77 -11.63
CA ARG A 134 -0.99 -14.90 -12.50
C ARG A 134 -1.77 -14.37 -13.70
N GLU A 135 -3.06 -14.07 -13.52
CA GLU A 135 -3.98 -13.63 -14.59
C GLU A 135 -3.69 -12.21 -15.13
N TYR A 136 -2.85 -11.43 -14.44
CA TYR A 136 -2.58 -10.02 -14.73
C TYR A 136 -1.09 -9.73 -14.84
N SER A 137 -0.29 -10.73 -15.20
CA SER A 137 1.18 -10.64 -15.20
C SER A 137 1.72 -9.62 -16.18
N TRP A 138 0.94 -9.27 -17.22
CA TRP A 138 1.28 -8.26 -18.20
C TRP A 138 1.58 -6.89 -17.60
N LEU A 139 0.92 -6.54 -16.49
CA LEU A 139 1.15 -5.29 -15.75
C LEU A 139 2.53 -5.24 -15.08
N LEU A 140 3.14 -6.39 -14.79
CA LEU A 140 4.49 -6.46 -14.19
C LEU A 140 5.60 -6.01 -15.15
N ARG A 141 5.28 -5.88 -16.45
CA ARG A 141 6.21 -5.33 -17.46
C ARG A 141 6.27 -3.80 -17.43
N TYR A 142 5.33 -3.16 -16.73
CA TYR A 142 5.18 -1.71 -16.67
C TYR A 142 5.41 -1.19 -15.26
N LYS A 143 5.84 0.06 -15.15
CA LYS A 143 5.98 0.74 -13.86
C LYS A 143 4.66 1.43 -13.53
N PRO A 144 4.08 1.22 -12.32
CA PRO A 144 2.89 1.97 -11.92
C PRO A 144 3.22 3.47 -11.81
N ILE A 145 2.26 4.30 -12.19
CA ILE A 145 2.33 5.76 -12.08
C ILE A 145 1.96 6.26 -10.68
N ASP A 146 1.18 5.48 -9.93
CA ASP A 146 0.83 5.78 -8.54
C ASP A 146 0.46 4.50 -7.75
N LYS A 147 0.38 4.64 -6.42
CA LYS A 147 -0.09 3.60 -5.50
C LYS A 147 -1.08 4.20 -4.51
N ILE A 148 -2.32 3.74 -4.53
CA ILE A 148 -3.36 4.18 -3.60
C ILE A 148 -3.38 3.24 -2.39
N GLY A 149 -3.24 3.80 -1.19
CA GLY A 149 -3.24 3.04 0.07
C GLY A 149 -2.15 1.96 0.15
N TYR A 150 -1.11 2.07 -0.69
CA TYR A 150 -0.11 1.02 -0.97
C TYR A 150 -0.67 -0.31 -1.50
N SER A 151 -2.00 -0.45 -1.60
CA SER A 151 -2.69 -1.68 -1.95
C SER A 151 -3.10 -1.73 -3.41
N ILE A 152 -3.47 -0.59 -4.02
CA ILE A 152 -3.91 -0.49 -5.41
C ILE A 152 -2.84 0.21 -6.24
N TRP A 153 -2.30 -0.49 -7.23
CA TRP A 153 -1.33 0.07 -8.17
C TRP A 153 -2.05 0.62 -9.39
N VAL A 154 -1.66 1.82 -9.81
CA VAL A 154 -2.29 2.54 -10.91
C VAL A 154 -1.31 2.64 -12.08
N TYR A 155 -1.82 2.38 -13.27
CA TYR A 155 -1.12 2.44 -14.55
C TYR A 155 -1.91 3.31 -15.52
N TYR A 156 -1.23 3.91 -16.49
CA TYR A 156 -1.84 4.65 -17.59
C TYR A 156 -1.18 4.26 -18.90
N PHE A 157 -2.00 4.00 -19.92
CA PHE A 157 -1.59 3.47 -21.22
C PHE A 157 -2.16 4.32 -22.38
#